data_AF-A0A662GNJ4-F1
#
_entry.id   AF-A0A662GNJ4-F1
#
_cell.length_a   1.000
_cell.length_b   1.000
_cell.length_c   1.000
_cell.angle_alpha   90.00
_cell.angle_beta   90.00
_cell.angle_gamma   90.00
#
_symmetry.space_group_name_H-M   'P 1'
#
loop_
_entity.id
_entity.type
_entity.pdbx_description
1 polymer ?
#
loop_
_entity_poly.entity_id
_entity_poly.type
_entity_poly.pdbx_seq_one_letter_code
_entity_poly.pdbx_strand_id
1 'polypeptide(L)'
;DWRGIGIIPKSGWLLREKYEHLDARKRFGVHIEKGLDIKGDCKCAEIILGRATPVDCPYFGKSCTPQHPIGPCMVSSEGTCSIWYKYGGHLIQKLQRTKYE
;
A
#
# COMPACT_ATOMS: atom_id res chain seq x y z
N ASP A 1 -12.97 -2.37 3.64
CA ASP A 1 -11.84 -1.96 4.51
C ASP A 1 -10.74 -1.38 3.63
N TRP A 2 -9.84 -0.58 4.21
CA TRP A 2 -8.65 -0.06 3.55
C TRP A 2 -7.44 -0.81 4.09
N ARG A 3 -6.76 -1.55 3.21
CA ARG A 3 -5.64 -2.44 3.57
C ARG A 3 -4.59 -1.72 4.42
N GLY A 4 -4.33 -2.24 5.62
CA GLY A 4 -3.34 -1.70 6.56
C GLY A 4 -3.77 -0.44 7.31
N ILE A 5 -4.93 0.15 7.00
CA ILE A 5 -5.51 1.31 7.69
C ILE A 5 -6.72 0.88 8.53
N GLY A 6 -7.52 -0.07 8.03
CA GLY A 6 -8.73 -0.58 8.68
C GLY A 6 -10.02 -0.08 8.06
N ILE A 7 -11.10 -0.07 8.83
CA ILE A 7 -12.42 0.35 8.35
C ILE A 7 -12.54 1.88 8.44
N ILE A 8 -12.79 2.50 7.29
CA ILE A 8 -13.19 3.90 7.21
C ILE A 8 -14.71 3.95 6.93
N PRO A 9 -15.52 4.60 7.76
CA PRO A 9 -16.96 4.65 7.54
C PRO A 9 -17.31 5.32 6.20
N LYS A 10 -18.31 4.76 5.49
CA LYS A 10 -18.84 5.31 4.23
C LYS A 10 -17.80 5.55 3.13
N SER A 11 -16.70 4.79 3.12
CA SER A 11 -15.60 4.98 2.17
C SER A 11 -15.62 4.02 0.97
N GLY A 12 -16.47 2.99 1.00
CA GLY A 12 -16.54 1.96 -0.03
C GLY A 12 -17.84 2.04 -0.82
N TRP A 13 -17.82 1.46 -2.01
CA TRP A 13 -19.00 1.35 -2.87
C TRP A 13 -19.41 -0.11 -3.03
N LEU A 14 -20.72 -0.33 -3.12
CA LEU A 14 -21.33 -1.60 -3.49
C LEU A 14 -22.30 -1.34 -4.64
N LEU A 15 -22.53 -2.35 -5.47
CA LEU A 15 -23.58 -2.28 -6.48
C LEU A 15 -24.95 -2.16 -5.79
N ARG A 16 -25.84 -1.35 -6.37
CA ARG A 16 -27.24 -1.27 -5.91
C ARG A 16 -27.92 -2.62 -6.12
N GLU A 17 -28.95 -2.89 -5.32
CA GLU A 17 -29.70 -4.17 -5.32
C GLU A 17 -30.13 -4.62 -6.72
N LYS A 18 -30.68 -3.71 -7.53
CA LYS A 18 -31.10 -4.00 -8.92
C LYS A 18 -29.96 -4.47 -9.86
N TYR A 19 -28.70 -4.30 -9.46
CA TYR A 19 -27.51 -4.71 -10.21
C TYR A 19 -26.77 -5.88 -9.53
N GLU A 20 -27.35 -6.54 -8.53
CA GLU A 20 -26.67 -7.63 -7.80
C GLU A 20 -26.28 -8.83 -8.66
N HIS A 21 -27.02 -9.07 -9.75
CA HIS A 21 -26.68 -10.09 -10.74
C HIS A 21 -25.31 -9.87 -11.42
N LEU A 22 -24.73 -8.66 -11.29
CA LEU A 22 -23.39 -8.31 -11.76
C LEU A 22 -22.31 -8.41 -10.68
N ASP A 23 -22.66 -8.57 -9.39
CA ASP A 23 -21.68 -8.78 -8.33
C ASP A 23 -21.15 -10.21 -8.38
N ALA A 24 -19.88 -10.36 -8.76
CA ALA A 24 -19.23 -11.67 -8.88
C ALA A 24 -19.28 -12.48 -7.58
N ARG A 25 -19.23 -11.84 -6.40
CA ARG A 25 -19.30 -12.53 -5.11
C ARG A 25 -20.66 -13.19 -4.93
N LYS A 26 -21.74 -12.49 -5.29
CA LYS A 26 -23.11 -13.01 -5.22
C LYS A 26 -23.36 -14.05 -6.31
N ARG A 27 -22.96 -13.77 -7.55
CA ARG A 27 -23.19 -14.67 -8.71
C ARG A 27 -22.49 -16.02 -8.56
N PHE A 28 -21.30 -16.05 -7.97
CA PHE A 28 -20.49 -17.27 -7.86
C PHE A 28 -20.38 -17.81 -6.42
N GLY A 29 -21.11 -17.24 -5.46
CA GLY A 29 -21.08 -17.69 -4.06
C GLY A 29 -19.70 -17.61 -3.41
N VAL A 30 -18.91 -16.58 -3.74
CA VAL A 30 -17.51 -16.46 -3.27
C VAL A 30 -17.49 -15.96 -1.83
N HIS A 31 -16.88 -16.75 -0.95
CA HIS A 31 -16.57 -16.38 0.42
C HIS A 31 -15.09 -16.03 0.55
N ILE A 32 -14.79 -14.84 1.07
CA ILE A 32 -13.42 -14.36 1.25
C ILE A 32 -13.09 -14.37 2.74
N GLU A 33 -12.07 -15.15 3.11
CA GLU A 33 -11.51 -15.14 4.46
C GLU A 33 -10.62 -13.92 4.69
N LYS A 34 -10.43 -13.54 5.95
CA LYS A 34 -9.52 -12.44 6.30
C LYS A 34 -8.07 -12.85 6.05
N GLY A 35 -7.40 -12.11 5.16
CA GLY A 35 -5.97 -12.24 4.93
C GLY A 35 -5.12 -11.34 5.83
N LEU A 36 -3.80 -11.42 5.64
CA LEU A 36 -2.84 -10.50 6.24
C LEU A 36 -2.69 -9.24 5.38
N ASP A 37 -3.01 -8.08 5.94
CA ASP A 37 -2.88 -6.81 5.23
C ASP A 37 -1.43 -6.39 5.02
N ILE A 38 -0.63 -6.42 6.09
CA ILE A 38 0.76 -5.94 6.12
C ILE A 38 1.67 -7.07 6.55
N LYS A 39 2.71 -7.33 5.75
CA LYS A 39 3.70 -8.37 6.04
C LYS A 39 4.85 -7.80 6.86
N GLY A 40 5.08 -8.38 8.04
CA GLY A 40 6.17 -8.00 8.95
C GLY A 40 6.16 -6.49 9.26
N ASP A 41 7.34 -5.87 9.30
CA ASP A 41 7.51 -4.45 9.64
C ASP A 41 7.35 -3.51 8.44
N CYS A 42 6.56 -3.91 7.43
CA CYS A 42 6.35 -3.11 6.25
C CYS A 42 5.54 -1.84 6.59
N LYS A 43 6.10 -0.65 6.34
CA LYS A 43 5.47 0.64 6.67
C LYS A 43 4.49 1.18 5.62
N CYS A 44 3.91 0.35 4.75
CA CYS A 44 3.00 0.83 3.69
C CYS A 44 1.83 1.67 4.25
N ALA A 45 1.23 1.25 5.37
CA ALA A 45 0.13 1.99 5.99
C ALA A 45 0.55 3.41 6.44
N GLU A 46 1.66 3.51 7.20
CA GLU A 46 2.22 4.79 7.64
C GLU A 46 2.62 5.69 6.46
N ILE A 47 3.14 5.12 5.38
CA ILE A 47 3.52 5.85 4.17
C ILE A 47 2.28 6.41 3.45
N ILE A 48 1.22 5.61 3.29
CA ILE A 48 -0.03 6.07 2.67
C ILE A 48 -0.70 7.16 3.52
N LEU A 49 -0.60 7.06 4.85
CA LEU A 49 -1.09 8.08 5.78
C LEU A 49 -0.18 9.31 5.88
N GLY A 50 0.95 9.35 5.17
CA GLY A 50 1.90 10.46 5.18
C GLY A 50 2.68 10.63 6.49
N ARG A 51 2.69 9.61 7.36
CA ARG A 51 3.38 9.62 8.66
C ARG A 51 4.83 9.13 8.59
N ALA A 52 5.19 8.45 7.50
CA ALA A 52 6.53 7.97 7.21
C ALA A 52 6.84 8.14 5.72
N THR A 53 8.12 8.20 5.36
CA THR A 53 8.52 8.10 3.94
C THR A 53 9.09 6.71 3.64
N PRO A 54 9.25 6.35 2.36
CA PRO A 54 9.79 5.04 2.00
C PRO A 54 11.13 4.70 2.65
N VAL A 55 12.03 5.67 2.88
CA VAL A 55 13.34 5.40 3.52
C VAL A 55 13.23 5.07 5.01
N ASP A 56 12.10 5.37 5.66
CA ASP A 56 11.84 4.99 7.05
C ASP A 56 11.41 3.52 7.18
N CYS A 57 11.08 2.87 6.06
CA CYS A 57 10.74 1.45 6.02
C CYS A 57 12.02 0.60 6.01
N PRO A 58 12.16 -0.40 6.90
CA PRO A 58 13.40 -1.19 7.01
C PRO A 58 13.71 -2.01 5.75
N TYR A 59 12.70 -2.30 4.93
CA TYR A 59 12.81 -3.13 3.74
C TYR A 59 13.02 -2.34 2.44
N PHE A 60 12.74 -1.03 2.43
CA PHE A 60 12.71 -0.25 1.19
C PHE A 60 14.06 -0.21 0.48
N GLY A 61 14.07 -0.59 -0.80
CA GLY A 61 15.26 -0.62 -1.64
C GLY A 61 16.30 -1.68 -1.25
N LYS A 62 15.98 -2.52 -0.26
CA LYS A 62 16.79 -3.67 0.16
C LYS A 62 16.08 -4.95 -0.29
N SER A 63 15.34 -5.58 0.63
CA SER A 63 14.53 -6.77 0.36
C SER A 63 13.21 -6.47 -0.33
N CYS A 64 12.73 -5.22 -0.27
CA CYS A 64 11.55 -4.76 -1.01
C CYS A 64 11.99 -3.90 -2.20
N THR A 65 11.87 -4.45 -3.41
CA THR A 65 12.17 -3.81 -4.70
C THR A 65 11.04 -4.07 -5.70
N PRO A 66 11.01 -3.39 -6.87
CA PRO A 66 9.97 -3.68 -7.89
C PRO A 66 9.96 -5.15 -8.34
N GLN A 67 11.13 -5.80 -8.42
CA GLN A 67 11.26 -7.21 -8.77
C GLN A 67 10.87 -8.16 -7.62
N HIS A 68 11.09 -7.74 -6.37
CA HIS A 68 10.76 -8.51 -5.18
C HIS A 68 9.94 -7.67 -4.19
N PRO A 69 8.67 -7.37 -4.50
CA PRO A 69 7.88 -6.47 -3.66
C PRO A 69 7.38 -7.19 -2.41
N ILE A 70 7.60 -6.57 -1.24
CA ILE A 70 7.05 -7.07 0.03
C ILE A 70 5.66 -6.49 0.31
N GLY A 71 5.44 -5.22 -0.04
CA GLY A 71 4.20 -4.49 0.26
C GLY A 71 3.57 -3.87 -0.99
N PRO A 72 2.27 -3.55 -0.94
CA PRO A 72 1.52 -3.05 -2.09
C PRO A 72 2.06 -1.72 -2.65
N CYS A 73 2.64 -0.86 -1.81
CA CYS A 73 3.23 0.40 -2.28
C CYS A 73 4.45 0.22 -3.19
N MET A 74 5.06 -0.97 -3.25
CA MET A 74 6.13 -1.30 -4.19
C MET A 74 5.60 -1.98 -5.47
N VAL A 75 4.42 -2.62 -5.40
CA VAL A 75 3.78 -3.28 -6.54
C VAL A 75 3.07 -2.27 -7.45
N SER A 76 2.29 -1.37 -6.85
CA SER A 76 1.46 -0.42 -7.60
C SER A 76 2.31 0.58 -8.38
N SER A 77 1.89 0.90 -9.61
CA SER A 77 2.46 1.99 -10.41
C SER A 77 2.27 3.36 -9.75
N GLU A 78 1.20 3.51 -8.97
CA GLU A 78 0.89 4.71 -8.18
C GLU A 78 1.45 4.62 -6.74
N GLY A 79 2.11 3.52 -6.41
CA GLY A 79 2.65 3.28 -5.07
C GLY A 79 3.83 4.20 -4.76
N THR A 80 3.76 4.93 -3.65
CA THR A 80 4.82 5.86 -3.23
C THR A 80 6.20 5.22 -3.16
N CYS A 81 6.30 3.96 -2.70
CA CYS A 81 7.58 3.25 -2.66
C CYS A 81 8.10 2.97 -4.08
N SER A 82 7.26 2.47 -4.98
CA SER A 82 7.64 2.21 -6.38
C SER A 82 8.15 3.49 -7.06
N ILE A 83 7.41 4.60 -6.89
CA ILE A 83 7.76 5.91 -7.44
C ILE A 83 9.10 6.41 -6.87
N TRP A 84 9.28 6.34 -5.54
CA TRP A 84 10.52 6.76 -4.89
C TRP A 84 11.74 5.93 -5.29
N TYR A 85 11.53 4.63 -5.52
CA TYR A 85 12.57 3.74 -6.01
C TYR A 85 12.95 4.10 -7.45
N LYS A 86 11.95 4.30 -8.32
CA LYS A 86 12.15 4.57 -9.75
C LYS A 86 12.80 5.93 -10.03
N TYR A 87 12.41 6.97 -9.29
CA TYR A 87 12.79 8.35 -9.61
C TYR A 87 13.74 9.00 -8.59
N GLY A 88 14.26 8.23 -7.63
CA GLY A 88 15.31 8.73 -6.75
C GLY A 88 14.85 9.68 -5.64
N GLY A 89 13.55 9.70 -5.28
CA GLY A 89 13.04 10.52 -4.16
C GLY A 89 13.78 10.28 -2.84
N HIS A 90 14.31 9.06 -2.65
CA HIS A 90 15.14 8.68 -1.52
C HIS A 90 16.51 9.39 -1.46
N LEU A 91 17.05 9.83 -2.60
CA LEU A 91 18.31 10.58 -2.67
C LEU A 91 18.12 12.00 -2.13
N ILE A 92 17.02 12.65 -2.49
CA ILE A 92 16.67 13.99 -2.00
C ILE A 92 16.53 13.99 -0.48
N GLN A 93 15.84 12.98 0.07
CA GLN A 93 15.66 12.91 1.51
C GLN A 93 16.95 12.64 2.27
N LYS A 94 17.86 11.81 1.72
CA LYS A 94 19.20 11.62 2.30
C LYS A 94 19.97 12.94 2.37
N LEU A 95 19.98 13.72 1.28
CA LEU A 95 20.65 15.02 1.23
C LEU A 95 20.07 16.03 2.21
N GLN A 96 18.75 16.01 2.42
CA GLN A 96 18.09 16.88 3.40
C GLN A 96 18.45 16.50 4.83
N ARG A 97 18.52 15.21 5.17
CA ARG A 97 18.85 14.75 6.53
C ARG A 97 20.30 15.07 6.91
N THR A 98 21.26 14.86 6.01
CA THR A 98 22.67 15.19 6.26
C THR A 98 22.97 16.69 6.35
N LYS A 99 22.03 17.58 6.00
CA LYS A 99 22.24 19.03 6.08
C LYS A 99 21.91 19.61 7.46
N TYR A 100 21.21 18.87 8.32
CA TYR A 100 20.76 19.32 9.63
C TYR A 100 21.27 18.44 10.79
N GLU A 101 22.27 17.60 10.51
CA GLU A 101 23.15 16.93 11.48
C GLU A 101 24.51 17.61 11.46
#